data_AF-A0A9D2HMJ3-F1
#
_entry.id   AF-A0A9D2HMJ3-F1
#
_cell.length_a   1.000
_cell.length_b   1.000
_cell.length_c   1.000
_cell.angle_alpha   90.00
_cell.angle_beta   90.00
_cell.angle_gamma   90.00
#
_symmetry.space_group_name_H-M   'P 1'
#
loop_
_entity.id
_entity.type
_entity.pdbx_description
1 polymer ?
#
loop_
_entity_poly.entity_id
_entity_poly.type
_entity_poly.pdbx_seq_one_letter_code
_entity_poly.pdbx_strand_id
1 'polypeptide(L)'
;MSKPTTMPAPPQLKVLGCFLDKLPPMIARKEVKYFTGGAISPKSVSNDDYLGNGPRVRMKMGDAVVYPTPFFLAYLEEKGVKIIVPPSF
;
A
#
# COMPACT_ATOMS: atom_id res chain seq x y z
N MET A 1 -6.04 27.86 9.19
CA MET A 1 -7.02 27.01 8.47
C MET A 1 -6.24 25.97 7.69
N SER A 2 -6.19 24.72 8.16
CA SER A 2 -5.54 23.64 7.42
C SER A 2 -6.35 23.37 6.16
N LYS A 3 -5.74 23.56 4.98
CA LYS A 3 -6.39 23.25 3.71
C LYS A 3 -6.90 21.79 3.77
N PRO A 4 -8.13 21.48 3.33
CA PRO A 4 -8.54 20.10 3.18
C PRO A 4 -7.50 19.43 2.28
N THR A 5 -6.80 18.44 2.82
CA THR A 5 -5.78 17.72 2.08
C THR A 5 -6.52 16.84 1.08
N THR A 6 -6.78 17.38 -0.12
CA THR A 6 -7.37 16.61 -1.20
C THR A 6 -6.43 15.46 -1.51
N MET A 7 -6.91 14.23 -1.33
CA MET A 7 -6.12 13.04 -1.69
C MET A 7 -5.75 13.15 -3.17
N PRO A 8 -4.49 12.84 -3.55
CA PRO A 8 -4.14 12.80 -4.96
C PRO A 8 -5.00 11.76 -5.68
N ALA A 9 -5.17 11.94 -6.99
CA ALA A 9 -5.86 10.96 -7.82
C ALA A 9 -5.20 9.57 -7.66
N PRO A 10 -5.99 8.47 -7.67
CA PRO A 10 -5.43 7.13 -7.62
C PRO A 10 -4.42 6.92 -8.76
N PRO A 11 -3.28 6.24 -8.49
CA PRO A 11 -2.31 5.93 -9.52
C PRO A 11 -2.90 4.94 -10.52
N GLN A 12 -2.41 4.99 -11.76
CA GLN A 12 -2.76 4.01 -12.79
C GLN A 12 -1.98 2.72 -12.54
N LEU A 13 -2.69 1.64 -12.23
CA LEU A 13 -2.11 0.30 -12.01
C LEU A 13 -2.06 -0.47 -13.33
N LYS A 14 -0.97 -1.20 -13.56
CA LYS A 14 -0.76 -1.96 -14.82
C LYS A 14 -1.11 -3.43 -14.70
N VAL A 15 -0.75 -4.05 -13.58
CA VAL A 15 -0.80 -5.51 -13.37
C VAL A 15 -1.69 -5.83 -12.17
N LEU A 16 -1.51 -5.13 -11.05
CA LEU A 16 -2.18 -5.43 -9.80
C LEU A 16 -3.58 -4.82 -9.70
N GLY A 17 -4.01 -4.03 -10.69
CA GLY A 17 -5.33 -3.38 -10.70
C GLY A 17 -6.51 -4.36 -10.54
N CYS A 18 -6.37 -5.60 -11.01
CA CYS A 18 -7.41 -6.63 -10.89
C CYS A 18 -7.65 -7.13 -9.45
N PHE A 19 -6.82 -6.72 -8.49
CA PHE A 19 -6.98 -7.06 -7.08
C PHE A 19 -7.64 -5.97 -6.25
N LEU A 20 -7.92 -4.79 -6.81
CA LEU A 20 -8.51 -3.67 -6.06
C LEU A 20 -9.80 -4.08 -5.33
N ASP A 21 -10.69 -4.80 -6.02
CA ASP A 21 -11.99 -5.23 -5.46
C ASP A 21 -11.88 -6.42 -4.49
N LYS A 22 -10.70 -7.06 -4.41
CA LYS A 22 -10.43 -8.24 -3.57
C LYS A 22 -9.67 -7.90 -2.30
N LEU A 23 -9.29 -6.64 -2.14
CA LEU A 23 -8.51 -6.14 -1.02
C LEU A 23 -9.34 -5.16 -0.20
N PRO A 24 -9.04 -5.01 1.10
CA PRO A 24 -9.62 -3.91 1.85
C PRO A 24 -9.22 -2.56 1.22
N PRO A 25 -9.97 -1.48 1.45
CA PRO A 25 -9.66 -0.15 0.89
C PRO A 25 -8.36 0.46 1.45
N MET A 26 -7.91 -0.05 2.59
CA MET A 26 -6.70 0.38 3.29
C MET A 26 -5.89 -0.84 3.72
N ILE A 27 -4.57 -0.78 3.52
CA ILE A 27 -3.63 -1.82 3.95
C ILE A 27 -2.76 -1.25 5.06
N ALA A 28 -2.77 -1.91 6.22
CA ALA A 28 -1.89 -1.53 7.32
C ALA A 28 -0.46 -1.99 7.04
N ARG A 29 0.54 -1.14 7.34
CA ARG A 29 1.96 -1.47 7.14
C ARG A 29 2.36 -2.77 7.85
N LYS A 30 1.79 -3.04 9.02
CA LYS A 30 2.05 -4.26 9.78
C LYS A 30 1.56 -5.54 9.07
N GLU A 31 0.54 -5.43 8.22
CA GLU A 31 -0.08 -6.56 7.51
C GLU A 31 0.48 -6.79 6.10
N VAL A 32 1.36 -5.92 5.58
CA VAL A 32 1.89 -6.03 4.20
C VAL A 32 2.56 -7.38 3.91
N LYS A 33 3.10 -8.03 4.95
CA LYS A 33 3.69 -9.37 4.84
C LYS A 33 2.66 -10.41 4.40
N TYR A 34 1.43 -10.31 4.91
CA TYR A 34 0.36 -11.24 4.59
C TYR A 34 -0.03 -11.14 3.11
N PHE A 35 -0.30 -9.93 2.62
CA PHE A 35 -0.71 -9.69 1.23
C PHE A 35 0.36 -10.04 0.19
N THR A 36 1.64 -10.00 0.59
CA THR A 36 2.77 -10.32 -0.29
C THR A 36 3.28 -11.75 -0.13
N GLY A 37 2.57 -12.60 0.61
CA GLY A 37 3.00 -13.99 0.85
C GLY A 37 4.35 -14.09 1.58
N GLY A 38 4.72 -13.07 2.34
CA GLY A 38 6.00 -13.00 3.06
C GLY A 38 7.13 -12.29 2.33
N ALA A 39 6.97 -11.93 1.04
CA ALA A 39 8.04 -11.37 0.23
C ALA A 39 8.47 -9.96 0.68
N ILE A 40 7.55 -9.15 1.20
CA ILE A 40 7.84 -7.79 1.66
C ILE A 40 7.52 -7.69 3.16
N SER A 41 8.53 -7.28 3.93
CA SER A 41 8.38 -7.10 5.37
C SER A 41 7.88 -5.69 5.73
N PRO A 42 7.16 -5.53 6.86
CA PRO A 42 6.77 -4.21 7.37
C PRO A 42 7.96 -3.28 7.62
N LYS A 43 9.13 -3.85 7.98
CA LYS A 43 10.37 -3.11 8.17
C LYS A 43 10.92 -2.57 6.85
N SER A 44 10.87 -3.36 5.77
CA SER A 44 11.27 -2.90 4.44
C SER A 44 10.43 -1.71 4.00
N VAL A 45 9.09 -1.80 4.13
CA VAL A 45 8.20 -0.69 3.76
C VAL A 45 8.45 0.52 4.66
N SER A 46 8.72 0.33 5.96
CA SER A 46 9.09 1.42 6.87
C SER A 46 10.37 2.13 6.46
N ASN A 47 11.36 1.41 5.95
CA ASN A 47 12.61 2.00 5.48
C ASN A 47 12.38 2.76 4.17
N ASP A 48 11.62 2.19 3.24
CA ASP A 48 11.25 2.86 1.99
C ASP A 48 10.46 4.15 2.29
N ASP A 49 9.52 4.10 3.24
CA ASP A 49 8.78 5.24 3.79
C ASP A 49 9.67 6.35 4.35
N TYR A 50 10.79 5.99 5.00
CA TYR A 50 11.76 6.92 5.56
C TYR A 50 12.62 7.55 4.45
N LEU A 51 12.98 6.75 3.44
CA LEU A 51 13.77 7.19 2.28
C LEU A 51 12.95 7.95 1.22
N GLY A 52 11.62 8.01 1.36
CA GLY A 52 10.73 8.63 0.37
C GLY A 52 10.38 7.73 -0.83
N ASN A 53 10.71 6.44 -0.76
CA ASN A 53 10.48 5.43 -1.80
C ASN A 53 9.30 4.50 -1.47
N GLY A 54 8.55 4.78 -0.40
CA GLY A 54 7.37 4.01 0.01
C GLY A 54 6.11 4.39 -0.79
N PRO A 55 4.95 3.83 -0.41
CA PRO A 55 3.67 4.24 -1.00
C PRO A 55 3.47 5.75 -0.90
N ARG A 56 3.16 6.37 -2.05
CA ARG A 56 3.06 7.84 -2.20
C ARG A 56 2.09 8.50 -1.21
N VAL A 57 1.04 7.77 -0.82
CA VAL A 57 0.09 8.20 0.20
C VAL A 57 0.13 7.23 1.37
N ARG A 58 0.35 7.80 2.56
CA ARG A 58 0.27 7.10 3.84
C ARG A 58 -0.49 7.95 4.83
N MET A 59 -1.19 7.30 5.75
CA MET A 59 -1.98 7.94 6.78
C MET A 59 -1.70 7.29 8.14
N LYS A 60 -1.90 8.05 9.22
CA LYS A 60 -1.99 7.48 10.56
C LYS A 60 -3.43 7.12 10.87
N MET A 61 -3.65 5.92 11.38
CA MET A 61 -4.93 5.44 11.90
C MET A 61 -4.68 4.92 13.31
N GLY A 62 -4.90 5.77 14.31
CA GLY A 62 -4.37 5.57 15.67
C GLY A 62 -2.85 5.45 15.64
N ASP A 63 -2.32 4.37 16.21
CA ASP A 63 -0.89 4.07 16.25
C ASP A 63 -0.37 3.35 15.00
N ALA A 64 -1.27 2.99 14.08
CA ALA A 64 -0.90 2.29 12.85
C ALA A 64 -0.63 3.27 11.69
N VAL A 65 0.32 2.88 10.83
CA VAL A 65 0.48 3.49 9.50
C VAL A 65 -0.27 2.63 8.49
N VAL A 66 -1.12 3.27 7.69
CA VAL A 66 -1.96 2.62 6.67
C VAL A 66 -1.78 3.30 5.33
N TYR A 67 -1.99 2.55 4.26
CA TYR A 67 -1.90 3.00 2.88
C TYR A 67 -3.24 2.75 2.18
N PRO A 68 -3.79 3.72 1.43
CA PRO A 68 -4.89 3.41 0.54
C PRO A 68 -4.40 2.42 -0.52
N THR A 69 -5.19 1.39 -0.75
CA THR A 69 -4.80 0.21 -1.53
C THR A 69 -4.23 0.53 -2.91
N PRO A 70 -4.80 1.46 -3.71
CA PRO A 70 -4.22 1.83 -5.00
C PRO A 70 -2.76 2.30 -4.91
N PHE A 71 -2.41 3.09 -3.89
CA PHE A 71 -1.05 3.60 -3.72
C PHE A 71 -0.09 2.53 -3.21
N PHE A 72 -0.58 1.60 -2.40
CA PHE A 72 0.22 0.44 -1.99
C PHE A 72 0.51 -0.48 -3.18
N LEU A 73 -0.48 -0.79 -4.02
CA LEU A 73 -0.29 -1.62 -5.21
C LEU A 73 0.65 -0.98 -6.23
N ALA A 74 0.57 0.35 -6.43
CA ALA A 74 1.51 1.06 -7.30
C ALA A 74 2.96 0.91 -6.81
N TYR A 75 3.18 1.08 -5.51
CA TYR A 75 4.49 0.82 -4.90
C TYR A 75 4.94 -0.64 -5.11
N LEU A 76 4.05 -1.62 -4.98
CA LEU A 76 4.38 -3.02 -5.24
C LEU A 76 4.79 -3.27 -6.70
N GLU A 77 4.10 -2.65 -7.66
CA GLU A 77 4.47 -2.74 -9.08
C GLU A 77 5.87 -2.14 -9.34
N GLU A 78 6.20 -1.02 -8.69
CA GLU A 78 7.54 -0.41 -8.76
C GLU A 78 8.63 -1.34 -8.19
N LYS A 79 8.29 -2.17 -7.20
CA LYS A 79 9.17 -3.22 -6.65
C LYS A 79 9.18 -4.50 -7.50
N GLY A 80 8.48 -4.53 -8.63
CA GLY A 80 8.42 -5.67 -9.55
C GLY A 80 7.45 -6.78 -9.13
N VAL A 81 6.58 -6.54 -8.16
CA VAL A 81 5.56 -7.51 -7.73
C VAL A 81 4.46 -7.57 -8.78
N LYS A 82 4.15 -8.78 -9.25
CA LYS A 82 3.13 -9.04 -10.28
C LYS A 82 1.93 -9.84 -9.75
N ILE A 83 2.07 -10.43 -8.57
CA ILE A 83 1.04 -11.24 -7.94
C ILE A 83 1.04 -10.97 -6.45
N ILE A 84 -0.15 -10.95 -5.87
CA ILE A 84 -0.37 -10.84 -4.43
C ILE A 84 -1.32 -11.95 -4.01
N VAL A 85 -1.35 -12.24 -2.71
CA VAL A 85 -2.27 -13.21 -2.12
C VAL A 85 -3.43 -12.42 -1.52
N PRO A 86 -4.64 -12.47 -2.10
CA PRO A 86 -5.82 -11.89 -1.47
C PRO A 86 -6.12 -12.63 -0.16
N PRO A 87 -6.60 -11.94 0.88
CA PRO A 87 -7.13 -12.62 2.05
C PRO A 87 -8.25 -13.56 1.63
N SER A 88 -8.15 -14.82 2.07
CA SER A 88 -9.28 -15.74 2.04
C SER A 88 -10.13 -15.44 3.26
N PHE A 89 -11.33 -14.89 3.05
CA PHE A 89 -12.34 -14.70 4.09
C PHE A 89 -13.23 -15.94 4.19
#